data_AF-A0A0Q5JM68-F1
#
_entry.id   AF-A0A0Q5JM68-F1
#
_cell.length_a   1.000
_cell.length_b   1.000
_cell.length_c   1.000
_cell.angle_alpha   90.00
_cell.angle_beta   90.00
_cell.angle_gamma   90.00
#
_symmetry.space_group_name_H-M   'P 1'
#
loop_
_entity.id
_entity.type
_entity.pdbx_description
1 polymer ?
#
loop_
_entity_poly.entity_id
_entity_poly.type
_entity_poly.pdbx_seq_one_letter_code
_entity_poly.pdbx_strand_id
1 'polypeptide(L)' 'MDRAELRLHLERLDAAVPTLRASSPDRRHFRRAFTVMAAAIESKAATSEDAQFVGRRAEEILSWHGLTSTDEPS' A
#
# COMPACT_ATOMS: atom_id res chain seq x y z
N MET A 1 -12.15 -0.09 11.48
CA MET A 1 -12.72 -0.20 10.12
C MET A 1 -13.13 -1.62 9.88
N ASP A 2 -14.31 -1.80 9.29
CA ASP A 2 -14.70 -3.11 8.78
C ASP A 2 -14.00 -3.41 7.45
N ARG A 3 -14.18 -4.63 6.94
CA ARG A 3 -13.53 -5.07 5.71
C ARG A 3 -13.94 -4.27 4.46
N ALA A 4 -15.14 -3.69 4.43
CA ALA A 4 -15.60 -2.88 3.30
C ALA A 4 -14.91 -1.51 3.30
N GLU A 5 -14.81 -0.87 4.46
CA GLU A 5 -14.08 0.38 4.62
C GLU A 5 -12.60 0.23 4.28
N LEU A 6 -11.96 -0.85 4.74
CA LEU A 6 -10.55 -1.14 4.42
C LEU A 6 -10.34 -1.30 2.91
N ARG A 7 -11.24 -2.00 2.21
CA ARG A 7 -11.19 -2.13 0.74
C ARG A 7 -11.26 -0.77 0.05
N LEU A 8 -12.19 0.09 0.46
CA LEU A 8 -12.31 1.43 -0.11
C LEU A 8 -11.05 2.27 0.10
N HIS A 9 -10.42 2.17 1.27
CA HIS A 9 -9.16 2.87 1.54
C HIS A 9 -8.00 2.34 0.69
N LEU A 10 -7.94 1.03 0.46
CA LEU A 10 -6.96 0.39 -0.39
C LEU A 10 -7.16 0.72 -1.88
N GLU A 11 -8.41 0.79 -2.36
CA GLU A 11 -8.74 1.24 -3.72
C GLU A 11 -8.32 2.71 -3.95
N ARG A 12 -8.54 3.57 -2.95
CA ARG A 12 -8.07 4.96 -3.00
C ARG A 12 -6.54 5.05 -3.01
N LEU A 13 -5.86 4.20 -2.24
CA LEU A 13 -4.41 4.12 -2.23
C LEU A 13 -3.87 3.67 -3.59
N ASP A 14 -4.46 2.63 -4.18
CA ASP A 14 -4.15 2.12 -5.52
C ASP A 14 -4.30 3.21 -6.59
N ALA A 15 -5.44 3.90 -6.60
CA ALA A 15 -5.71 5.01 -7.53
C ALA A 15 -4.71 6.18 -7.38
N ALA A 16 -4.13 6.37 -6.19
CA ALA A 16 -3.15 7.42 -5.93
C ALA A 16 -1.72 7.05 -6.37
N VAL A 17 -1.41 5.76 -6.60
CA VAL A 17 -0.06 5.29 -6.92
C VAL A 17 0.57 6.02 -8.12
N PRO A 18 -0.12 6.23 -9.26
CA PRO A 18 0.46 6.95 -10.39
C PRO A 18 0.91 8.37 -10.05
N THR A 19 0.09 9.13 -9.30
CA THR A 19 0.40 10.50 -8.87
C THR A 19 1.55 10.51 -7.87
N LEU A 20 1.54 9.60 -6.89
CA LEU A 20 2.61 9.46 -5.91
C LEU A 20 3.95 9.17 -6.59
N ARG A 21 3.95 8.26 -7.58
CA ARG A 21 5.14 7.91 -8.35
C ARG A 21 5.65 9.08 -9.19
N ALA A 22 4.78 9.85 -9.83
CA ALA A 22 5.17 11.04 -10.58
C ALA A 22 5.81 12.12 -9.68
N SER A 23 5.35 12.24 -8.43
CA SER A 23 5.88 13.18 -7.45
C SER A 23 7.19 12.73 -6.77
N SER A 24 7.53 11.45 -6.85
CA SER A 24 8.68 10.83 -6.17
C SER A 24 9.56 10.10 -7.18
N PRO A 25 10.49 10.79 -7.87
CA PRO A 25 11.36 10.16 -8.87
C PRO A 25 12.28 9.09 -8.27
N ASP A 26 12.55 9.16 -6.97
CA ASP A 26 13.21 8.07 -6.24
C ASP A 26 12.20 6.98 -5.82
N ARG A 27 12.40 5.78 -6.37
CA ARG A 27 11.61 4.58 -6.06
C ARG A 27 11.61 4.25 -4.55
N ARG A 28 12.69 4.55 -3.82
CA ARG A 28 12.76 4.35 -2.36
C ARG A 28 11.84 5.28 -1.61
N HIS A 29 11.83 6.56 -2.00
CA HIS A 29 10.94 7.55 -1.39
C HIS A 29 9.48 7.21 -1.64
N PHE A 30 9.14 6.82 -2.88
CA PHE A 30 7.80 6.32 -3.19
C PHE A 30 7.44 5.12 -2.30
N ARG A 31 8.31 4.10 -2.25
CA ARG A 31 8.04 2.86 -1.51
C ARG A 31 7.83 3.14 -0.03
N ARG A 32 8.67 3.99 0.58
CA ARG A 32 8.51 4.40 1.97
C ARG A 32 7.17 5.11 2.21
N ALA A 33 6.81 6.06 1.34
CA ALA A 33 5.53 6.77 1.46
C ALA A 33 4.34 5.80 1.35
N PHE A 34 4.37 4.89 0.37
CA PHE A 34 3.35 3.86 0.19
C PHE A 34 3.22 2.96 1.42
N THR A 35 4.33 2.44 1.94
CA THR A 35 4.33 1.58 3.14
C THR A 35 3.76 2.31 4.35
N VAL A 36 4.09 3.59 4.56
CA VAL A 36 3.53 4.39 5.65
C VAL A 36 2.01 4.53 5.53
N MET A 37 1.49 4.78 4.32
CA MET A 37 0.04 4.88 4.10
C MET A 37 -0.68 3.54 4.26
N ALA A 38 -0.10 2.45 3.76
CA ALA A 38 -0.64 1.10 3.94
C ALA A 38 -0.69 0.70 5.43
N ALA A 39 0.39 0.97 6.18
CA ALA A 39 0.44 0.71 7.63
C ALA A 39 -0.59 1.55 8.40
N ALA A 40 -0.85 2.80 7.96
CA ALA A 40 -1.89 3.62 8.56
C ALA A 40 -3.30 3.05 8.33
N ILE A 41 -3.56 2.41 7.18
CA ILE A 41 -4.82 1.69 6.93
C ILE A 41 -4.88 0.42 7.79
N GLU A 42 -3.80 -0.35 7.83
CA GLU A 42 -3.68 -1.60 8.59
C GLU A 42 -3.96 -1.38 10.08
N SER A 43 -3.39 -0.31 10.66
CA SER A 43 -3.59 0.03 12.08
C SER A 43 -5.04 0.31 12.48
N LYS A 44 -5.92 0.58 11.50
CA LYS A 44 -7.35 0.84 11.72
C LYS A 44 -8.21 -0.41 11.57
N ALA A 45 -7.62 -1.55 11.21
CA ALA A 45 -8.33 -2.82 11.12
C ALA A 45 -8.83 -3.26 12.49
N ALA A 46 -10.07 -3.73 12.56
CA ALA A 46 -10.68 -4.18 13.81
C ALA A 46 -10.14 -5.54 14.29
N THR A 47 -9.59 -6.35 13.37
CA THR A 47 -9.10 -7.69 13.64
C THR A 47 -7.74 -7.92 13.02
N SER A 48 -6.99 -8.88 13.57
CA SER A 48 -5.71 -9.30 12.97
C SER A 48 -5.89 -9.92 11.58
N GLU A 49 -7.03 -10.56 11.31
CA GLU A 49 -7.35 -11.09 9.97
C GLU A 49 -7.50 -9.95 8.95
N ASP A 50 -8.17 -8.87 9.33
CA ASP A 50 -8.32 -7.69 8.50
C ASP A 50 -7.01 -6.93 8.31
N ALA A 51 -6.16 -6.88 9.34
CA ALA A 51 -4.81 -6.33 9.20
C ALA A 51 -3.99 -7.12 8.17
N GLN A 52 -4.00 -8.46 8.25
CA GLN A 52 -3.35 -9.33 7.26
C GLN A 52 -3.94 -9.16 5.85
N PHE A 53 -5.25 -8.97 5.75
CA PHE A 53 -5.90 -8.64 4.48
C PHE A 53 -5.33 -7.35 3.89
N VAL A 54 -5.15 -6.30 4.70
CA VAL A 54 -4.54 -5.04 4.26
C VAL A 54 -3.11 -5.24 3.77
N GLY A 55 -2.28 -5.98 4.52
CA GLY A 55 -0.90 -6.29 4.12
C GLY A 55 -0.81 -6.98 2.77
N ARG A 56 -1.58 -8.07 2.57
CA ARG A 56 -1.62 -8.78 1.27
C ARG A 56 -2.07 -7.88 0.13
N ARG A 57 -3.11 -7.06 0.36
CA ARG A 57 -3.61 -6.15 -0.68
C ARG A 57 -2.61 -5.06 -1.05
N ALA A 58 -1.87 -4.55 -0.07
CA ALA A 58 -0.80 -3.57 -0.32
C ALA A 58 0.33 -4.17 -1.18
N GLU A 59 0.71 -5.42 -0.95
CA GLU A 59 1.69 -6.14 -1.78
C GLU A 59 1.18 -6.36 -3.22
N GLU A 60 -0.09 -6.74 -3.37
CA GLU A 60 -0.72 -6.87 -4.70
C GLU A 60 -0.71 -5.55 -5.47
N ILE A 61 -1.07 -4.44 -4.82
CA ILE A 61 -1.03 -3.10 -5.44
C ILE A 61 0.38 -2.80 -5.93
N LEU A 62 1.41 -3.01 -5.10
CA LEU A 62 2.80 -2.83 -5.53
C LEU A 62 3.16 -3.70 -6.73
N SER A 63 2.73 -4.97 -6.74
CA SER A 63 2.95 -5.88 -7.86
C SER A 63 2.31 -5.39 -9.16
N TRP A 64 1.05 -4.92 -9.11
CA TRP A 64 0.33 -4.41 -10.27
C TRP A 64 0.98 -3.17 -10.89
N HIS A 65 1.67 -2.36 -10.09
CA HIS A 65 2.39 -1.18 -10.56
C HIS A 65 3.87 -1.44 -10.90
N GLY A 66 4.31 -2.71 -10.89
CA GLY A 66 5.68 -3.11 -11.21
C GLY A 66 6.70 -2.68 -10.15
N LEU A 67 6.30 -2.68 -8.88
CA LEU A 67 7.07 -2.20 -7.74
C LEU A 67 7.29 -3.31 -6.71
N THR A 68 7.61 -4.52 -7.18
CA THR A 68 7.73 -5.70 -6.32
C THR A 68 8.81 -5.54 -5.25
N SER A 69 8.62 -6.21 -4.12
CA SER A 69 9.47 -6.07 -2.94
C SER A 69 10.96 -6.36 -3.15
N THR A 70 11.31 -7.04 -4.24
CA THR A 70 12.67 -7.38 -4.67
C THR A 70 13.55 -6.21 -5.09
N ASP A 71 13.02 -4.99 -5.25
CA ASP A 71 13.83 -3.78 -5.47
C ASP A 71 14.45 -3.22 -4.16
N GLU A 72 14.93 -4.09 -3.29
CA GLU A 72 15.85 -3.73 -2.20
C GLU A 72 17.25 -3.46 -2.81
N PRO A 73 18.04 -2.49 -2.29
CA PRO A 73 19.45 -2.39 -2.68
C PRO A 73 20.15 -3.67 -2.26
N SER A 74 20.98 -4.21 -3.16
CA SER A 74 22.11 -5.05 -2.74
C SER A 74 23.08 -4.25 -1.87
#